data_AF-A0A449BA18-F1
#
_entry.id   AF-A0A449BA18-F1
#
_cell.length_a   1.000
_cell.length_b   1.000
_cell.length_c   1.000
_cell.angle_alpha   90.00
_cell.angle_beta   90.00
_cell.angle_gamma   90.00
#
_symmetry.space_group_name_H-M   'P 1'
#
loop_
_entity.id
_entity.type
_entity.pdbx_description
1 polymer ?
#
loop_
_entity_poly.entity_id
_entity_poly.type
_entity_poly.pdbx_seq_one_letter_code
_entity_poly.pdbx_strand_id
1 'polypeptide(L)'
;MINYIYEYDFLDLLNLYHNRPDHDGKKQKTTYRRKRNWRIIGFSLALIFAVVFILAPVLYYFAIAKKTIETNDITILVLTSVAGTFLLIVGFMVLMFHVFVQKALRAELKHNDRTTALAAYRQACKWALNFGAIKKAEPTQPKAKKTKKKAN
;
A
#
# COMPACT_ATOMS: atom_id res chain seq x y z
N MET A 1 7.74 2.80 -24.16
CA MET A 1 9.13 2.82 -23.67
C MET A 1 9.06 2.95 -22.16
N ILE A 2 9.74 2.06 -21.41
CA ILE A 2 9.72 2.08 -19.93
C ILE A 2 10.80 3.06 -19.48
N ASN A 3 10.41 4.16 -18.85
CA ASN A 3 11.32 5.23 -18.42
C ASN A 3 11.53 5.26 -16.91
N TYR A 4 10.58 4.71 -16.14
CA TYR A 4 10.58 4.77 -14.68
C TYR A 4 10.33 3.38 -14.07
N ILE A 5 10.87 3.14 -12.88
CA ILE A 5 10.75 1.85 -12.19
C ILE A 5 9.28 1.51 -11.91
N TYR A 6 8.45 2.49 -11.53
CA TYR A 6 7.01 2.27 -11.30
C TYR A 6 6.26 1.77 -12.55
N GLU A 7 6.73 2.06 -13.76
CA GLU A 7 6.09 1.58 -15.00
C GLU A 7 6.34 0.08 -15.20
N TYR A 8 7.53 -0.39 -14.81
CA TYR A 8 7.85 -1.81 -14.78
C TYR A 8 7.04 -2.53 -13.70
N ASP A 9 7.02 -2.00 -12.48
CA ASP A 9 6.23 -2.57 -11.37
C ASP A 9 4.73 -2.62 -11.71
N PHE A 10 4.21 -1.60 -12.39
CA PHE A 10 2.81 -1.58 -12.83
C PHE A 10 2.53 -2.65 -13.89
N LEU A 11 3.44 -2.83 -14.85
CA LEU A 11 3.32 -3.89 -15.86
C LEU A 11 3.36 -5.28 -15.23
N ASP A 12 4.25 -5.50 -14.28
CA ASP A 12 4.35 -6.77 -13.57
C ASP A 12 3.08 -7.02 -12.72
N LEU A 13 2.56 -5.98 -12.07
CA LEU A 13 1.27 -6.05 -11.38
C LEU A 13 0.11 -6.38 -12.34
N LEU A 14 0.07 -5.77 -13.53
CA LEU A 14 -0.93 -6.05 -14.55
C LEU A 14 -0.80 -7.49 -15.07
N ASN A 15 0.42 -7.96 -15.27
CA ASN A 15 0.74 -9.31 -15.70
C ASN A 15 0.31 -10.33 -14.65
N LEU A 16 0.62 -10.10 -13.37
CA LEU A 16 0.13 -10.88 -12.24
C LEU A 16 -1.41 -10.90 -12.16
N TYR A 17 -2.06 -9.81 -12.55
CA TYR A 17 -3.52 -9.73 -12.60
C TYR A 17 -4.11 -10.57 -13.76
N HIS A 18 -3.43 -10.61 -14.91
CA HIS A 18 -3.85 -11.38 -16.08
C HIS A 18 -3.50 -12.87 -16.00
N ASN A 19 -2.35 -13.20 -15.42
CA ASN A 19 -1.69 -14.50 -15.56
C ASN A 19 -1.48 -15.25 -14.23
N ARG A 20 -2.11 -14.85 -13.12
CA ARG A 20 -2.01 -15.64 -11.88
C ARG A 20 -2.60 -17.03 -12.09
N PRO A 21 -1.80 -18.11 -11.98
CA PRO A 21 -2.35 -19.44 -11.89
C PRO A 21 -3.02 -19.57 -10.52
N ASP A 22 -4.28 -20.03 -10.49
CA ASP A 22 -4.87 -20.53 -9.26
C ASP A 22 -4.09 -21.79 -8.81
N HIS A 23 -4.17 -22.13 -7.52
CA HIS A 23 -3.55 -23.34 -6.96
C HIS A 23 -3.94 -24.63 -7.72
N ASP A 24 -5.01 -24.59 -8.52
CA ASP A 24 -5.55 -25.68 -9.36
C ASP A 24 -5.58 -25.37 -10.88
N GLY A 25 -4.89 -24.33 -11.38
CA GLY A 25 -4.76 -24.07 -12.81
C GLY A 25 -6.02 -23.60 -13.57
N LYS A 26 -7.16 -23.42 -12.90
CA LYS A 26 -8.41 -22.92 -13.52
C LYS A 26 -8.55 -21.41 -13.36
N LYS A 27 -8.83 -20.68 -14.45
CA LYS A 27 -9.06 -19.22 -14.44
C LYS A 27 -10.39 -18.85 -13.75
N GLN A 28 -10.45 -18.76 -12.42
CA GLN A 28 -11.63 -18.22 -11.74
C GLN A 28 -11.57 -16.69 -11.64
N LYS A 29 -12.28 -16.01 -12.55
CA LYS A 29 -12.50 -14.54 -12.51
C LYS A 29 -13.17 -14.04 -11.21
N THR A 30 -13.76 -14.92 -10.40
CA THR A 30 -14.62 -14.59 -9.26
C THR A 30 -13.90 -14.49 -7.91
N THR A 31 -12.79 -15.22 -7.72
CA THR A 31 -12.09 -15.34 -6.41
C THR A 31 -11.35 -14.06 -6.03
N TYR A 32 -10.80 -13.35 -7.02
CA TYR A 32 -10.04 -12.11 -6.79
C TYR A 32 -10.91 -10.97 -6.27
N ARG A 33 -12.12 -10.80 -6.82
CA ARG A 33 -13.03 -9.72 -6.42
C ARG A 33 -13.46 -9.89 -4.95
N ARG A 34 -13.67 -11.14 -4.51
CA ARG A 34 -14.01 -11.48 -3.12
C ARG A 34 -12.82 -11.27 -2.18
N LYS A 35 -11.62 -11.78 -2.53
CA LYS A 35 -10.39 -11.61 -1.72
C LYS A 35 -9.97 -10.14 -1.59
N ARG A 36 -10.20 -9.33 -2.63
CA ARG A 36 -10.00 -7.87 -2.62
C ARG A 36 -10.97 -7.16 -1.68
N ASN A 37 -12.26 -7.49 -1.74
CA ASN A 37 -13.26 -6.90 -0.85
C ASN A 37 -12.99 -7.24 0.61
N TRP A 38 -12.58 -8.47 0.91
CA TRP A 38 -12.17 -8.87 2.27
C TRP A 38 -10.96 -8.08 2.78
N ARG A 39 -9.98 -7.77 1.92
CA ARG A 39 -8.86 -6.90 2.30
C ARG A 39 -9.33 -5.48 2.62
N ILE A 40 -10.26 -4.92 1.86
CA ILE A 40 -10.84 -3.60 2.15
C ILE A 40 -11.61 -3.63 3.47
N ILE A 41 -12.45 -4.66 3.69
CA ILE A 41 -13.24 -4.79 4.93
C ILE A 41 -12.32 -4.95 6.14
N GLY A 42 -11.30 -5.83 6.05
CA GLY A 42 -10.31 -6.00 7.12
C GLY A 42 -9.54 -4.71 7.39
N PHE A 43 -9.26 -3.93 6.34
CA PHE A 43 -8.63 -2.63 6.47
C PHE A 43 -9.52 -1.60 7.16
N SER A 44 -10.80 -1.52 6.78
CA SER A 44 -11.79 -0.64 7.42
C SER A 44 -11.99 -0.99 8.89
N LEU A 45 -12.02 -2.29 9.23
CA LEU A 45 -12.10 -2.74 10.61
C LEU A 45 -10.85 -2.35 11.41
N ALA A 46 -9.65 -2.47 10.83
CA ALA A 46 -8.42 -2.00 11.47
C ALA A 46 -8.42 -0.48 11.72
N LEU A 47 -8.98 0.30 10.78
CA LEU A 47 -9.16 1.74 10.91
C LEU A 47 -10.12 2.10 12.05
N ILE A 48 -11.28 1.41 12.13
CA ILE A 48 -12.23 1.57 13.24
C ILE A 48 -11.56 1.23 14.57
N PHE A 49 -10.80 0.14 14.62
CA PHE A 49 -10.10 -0.28 15.82
C PHE A 49 -9.07 0.77 16.28
N ALA A 50 -8.34 1.40 15.35
CA ALA A 50 -7.43 2.50 15.65
C ALA A 50 -8.17 3.73 16.22
N VAL A 51 -9.35 4.07 15.70
CA VAL A 51 -10.21 5.14 16.26
C VAL A 51 -10.65 4.80 17.68
N VAL A 52 -11.06 3.54 17.94
CA VAL A 52 -11.44 3.08 19.28
C VAL A 52 -10.28 3.19 20.25
N PHE A 53 -9.05 2.89 19.83
CA PHE A 53 -7.85 3.05 20.65
C PHE A 53 -7.57 4.51 21.07
N ILE A 54 -8.00 5.48 20.29
CA ILE A 54 -7.91 6.91 20.63
C ILE A 54 -9.07 7.32 21.54
N LEU A 55 -10.28 6.88 21.24
CA LEU A 55 -11.48 7.33 21.95
C LEU A 55 -11.68 6.62 23.29
N ALA A 56 -11.32 5.34 23.43
CA ALA A 56 -11.56 4.56 24.64
C ALA A 56 -10.86 5.15 25.88
N PRO A 57 -9.57 5.56 25.82
CA PRO A 57 -8.90 6.22 26.94
C PRO A 57 -9.54 7.57 27.30
N VAL A 58 -9.94 8.35 26.27
CA VAL A 58 -10.59 9.65 26.45
C VAL A 58 -11.95 9.49 27.12
N LEU A 59 -12.77 8.55 26.64
CA LEU A 59 -14.08 8.25 27.21
C LEU A 59 -13.97 7.69 28.64
N TYR A 60 -12.99 6.82 28.90
CA TYR A 60 -12.69 6.33 30.25
C TYR A 60 -12.36 7.49 31.20
N TYR A 61 -11.51 8.41 30.76
CA TYR A 61 -11.14 9.60 31.52
C TYR A 61 -12.34 10.50 31.84
N PHE A 62 -13.19 10.77 30.83
CA PHE A 62 -14.38 11.61 31.03
C PHE A 62 -15.49 10.95 31.87
N ALA A 63 -15.65 9.62 31.79
CA ALA A 63 -16.73 8.88 32.43
C ALA A 63 -16.41 8.39 33.84
N ILE A 64 -15.16 7.99 34.13
CA ILE A 64 -14.81 7.23 35.34
C ILE A 64 -13.75 7.95 36.18
N ALA A 65 -12.72 8.55 35.58
CA ALA A 65 -11.53 9.02 36.31
C ALA A 65 -11.59 10.48 36.80
N LYS A 66 -12.78 11.08 36.98
CA LYS A 66 -12.90 12.49 37.40
C LYS A 66 -12.33 12.83 38.80
N LYS A 67 -11.92 11.85 39.61
CA LYS A 67 -11.60 12.06 41.04
C LYS A 67 -10.15 11.81 41.47
N THR A 68 -9.31 11.16 40.69
CA THR A 68 -7.90 10.93 41.05
C THR A 68 -7.11 10.76 39.77
N ILE A 69 -6.38 11.80 39.37
CA ILE A 69 -5.55 11.77 38.16
C ILE A 69 -4.12 11.88 38.64
N GLU A 70 -3.38 10.78 38.56
CA GLU A 70 -1.93 10.80 38.75
C GLU A 70 -1.24 11.18 37.44
N THR A 71 -0.04 11.75 37.54
CA THR A 71 0.78 12.15 36.38
C THR A 71 1.03 11.00 35.40
N ASN A 72 1.04 9.76 35.90
CA ASN A 72 1.20 8.55 35.09
C ASN A 72 0.00 8.29 34.17
N ASP A 73 -1.23 8.55 34.62
CA ASP A 73 -2.45 8.33 33.83
C ASP A 73 -2.54 9.31 32.65
N ILE A 74 -2.14 10.57 32.87
CA ILE A 74 -2.06 11.59 31.81
C ILE A 74 -1.01 11.19 30.78
N THR A 75 0.15 10.71 31.23
CA THR A 75 1.24 10.30 30.34
C THR A 75 0.81 9.12 29.45
N ILE A 76 0.14 8.12 30.03
CA ILE A 76 -0.40 6.98 29.28
C ILE A 76 -1.47 7.42 28.28
N LEU A 77 -2.36 8.34 28.67
CA LEU A 77 -3.38 8.90 27.78
C LEU A 77 -2.76 9.59 26.56
N VAL A 78 -1.75 10.43 26.78
CA VAL A 78 -1.05 11.14 25.70
C VAL A 78 -0.32 10.15 24.79
N LEU A 79 0.42 9.18 25.37
CA LEU A 79 1.15 8.18 24.58
C LEU A 79 0.21 7.34 23.71
N THR A 80 -0.90 6.88 24.28
CA THR A 80 -1.90 6.06 23.58
C THR A 80 -2.57 6.86 22.46
N SER A 81 -2.83 8.15 22.69
CA SER A 81 -3.41 9.06 21.68
C SER A 81 -2.45 9.30 20.51
N VAL A 82 -1.17 9.52 20.79
CA VAL A 82 -0.11 9.68 19.76
C VAL A 82 0.05 8.41 18.95
N ALA A 83 0.15 7.25 19.61
CA ALA A 83 0.25 5.96 18.94
C ALA A 83 -0.97 5.67 18.06
N GLY A 84 -2.19 5.92 18.57
CA GLY A 84 -3.43 5.78 17.81
C GLY A 84 -3.48 6.70 16.59
N THR A 85 -3.05 7.95 16.73
CA THR A 85 -3.00 8.92 15.63
C THR A 85 -1.99 8.49 14.57
N PHE A 86 -0.82 7.99 14.97
CA PHE A 86 0.16 7.44 14.03
C PHE A 86 -0.40 6.24 13.25
N LEU A 87 -1.08 5.31 13.94
CA LEU A 87 -1.75 4.18 13.29
C LEU A 87 -2.84 4.62 12.31
N LEU A 88 -3.60 5.68 12.63
CA LEU A 88 -4.57 6.25 11.71
C LEU A 88 -3.92 6.85 10.47
N ILE A 89 -2.81 7.56 10.61
CA ILE A 89 -2.08 8.14 9.48
C ILE A 89 -1.57 7.03 8.56
N VAL A 90 -0.86 6.03 9.12
CA VAL A 90 -0.38 4.87 8.35
C VAL A 90 -1.55 4.15 7.69
N GLY A 91 -2.65 3.98 8.42
CA GLY A 91 -3.90 3.41 7.91
C GLY A 91 -4.40 4.18 6.68
N PHE A 92 -4.53 5.50 6.81
CA PHE A 92 -4.99 6.34 5.72
C PHE A 92 -4.07 6.25 4.49
N MET A 93 -2.75 6.22 4.70
CA MET A 93 -1.77 6.08 3.61
C MET A 93 -1.92 4.76 2.85
N VAL A 94 -2.09 3.64 3.56
CA VAL A 94 -2.29 2.31 2.94
C VAL A 94 -3.63 2.25 2.20
N LEU A 95 -4.69 2.87 2.74
CA LEU A 95 -5.98 2.97 2.05
C LEU A 95 -5.84 3.74 0.74
N MET A 96 -5.19 4.90 0.79
CA MET A 96 -4.97 5.75 -0.38
C MET A 96 -4.13 5.02 -1.43
N PHE A 97 -3.05 4.36 -1.03
CA PHE A 97 -2.28 3.47 -1.91
C PHE A 97 -3.19 2.46 -2.62
N HIS A 98 -4.03 1.76 -1.86
CA HIS A 98 -4.92 0.74 -2.40
C HIS A 98 -5.95 1.30 -3.40
N VAL A 99 -6.54 2.46 -3.08
CA VAL A 99 -7.49 3.16 -3.97
C VAL A 99 -6.82 3.56 -5.28
N PHE A 100 -5.61 4.12 -5.22
CA PHE A 100 -4.87 4.53 -6.42
C PHE A 100 -4.43 3.34 -7.27
N VAL A 101 -3.98 2.24 -6.67
CA VAL A 101 -3.69 0.99 -7.40
C VAL A 101 -4.95 0.46 -8.11
N GLN A 102 -6.10 0.48 -7.44
CA GLN A 102 -7.35 0.04 -8.07
C GLN A 102 -7.79 0.96 -9.22
N LYS A 103 -7.64 2.27 -9.07
CA LYS A 103 -7.90 3.23 -10.15
C LYS A 103 -6.98 2.97 -11.35
N ALA A 104 -5.69 2.72 -11.10
CA ALA A 104 -4.71 2.40 -12.12
C ALA A 104 -5.09 1.14 -12.91
N LEU A 105 -5.38 0.04 -12.19
CA LEU A 105 -5.79 -1.22 -12.82
C LEU A 105 -7.12 -1.07 -13.59
N ARG A 106 -8.07 -0.29 -13.08
CA ARG A 106 -9.36 -0.08 -13.76
C ARG A 106 -9.22 0.75 -15.03
N ALA A 107 -8.34 1.76 -15.04
CA ALA A 107 -8.06 2.57 -16.23
C ALA A 107 -7.49 1.71 -17.36
N GLU A 108 -6.49 0.87 -17.08
CA GLU A 108 -5.89 -0.01 -18.10
C GLU A 108 -6.85 -1.13 -18.52
N LEU A 109 -7.44 -1.86 -17.57
CA LEU A 109 -8.23 -3.06 -17.89
C LEU A 109 -9.60 -2.77 -18.50
N LYS A 110 -10.23 -1.64 -18.16
CA LYS A 110 -11.59 -1.31 -18.63
C LYS A 110 -11.60 -0.27 -19.74
N HIS A 111 -10.68 0.70 -19.67
CA HIS A 111 -10.68 1.85 -20.58
C HIS A 111 -9.50 1.83 -21.55
N ASN A 112 -8.57 0.87 -21.40
CA ASN A 112 -7.34 0.77 -22.19
C ASN A 112 -6.53 2.08 -22.18
N ASP A 113 -6.66 2.86 -21.10
CA ASP A 113 -6.00 4.16 -20.93
C ASP A 113 -4.80 4.04 -20.00
N ARG A 114 -3.66 3.79 -20.65
CA ARG A 114 -2.38 3.58 -19.99
C ARG A 114 -1.80 4.83 -19.38
N THR A 115 -2.09 6.00 -19.95
CA THR A 115 -1.56 7.26 -19.44
C THR A 115 -2.17 7.59 -18.08
N THR A 116 -3.49 7.47 -17.98
CA THR A 116 -4.21 7.64 -16.71
C THR A 116 -3.87 6.54 -15.72
N ALA A 117 -3.68 5.30 -16.17
CA ALA A 117 -3.29 4.18 -15.33
C ALA A 117 -1.93 4.41 -14.64
N LEU A 118 -0.92 4.80 -15.42
CA LEU A 118 0.43 5.07 -14.91
C LEU A 118 0.46 6.31 -13.99
N ALA A 119 -0.31 7.35 -14.31
CA ALA A 119 -0.43 8.52 -13.44
C ALA A 119 -1.04 8.16 -12.07
N ALA A 120 -2.09 7.34 -12.05
CA ALA A 120 -2.69 6.84 -10.82
C ALA A 120 -1.74 5.93 -10.04
N TYR A 121 -0.99 5.05 -10.72
CA TYR A 121 -0.03 4.16 -10.06
C TYR A 121 1.15 4.93 -9.46
N ARG A 122 1.64 5.97 -10.15
CA ARG A 122 2.67 6.87 -9.62
C ARG A 122 2.21 7.55 -8.33
N GLN A 123 0.95 7.98 -8.25
CA GLN A 123 0.39 8.52 -7.02
C GLN A 123 0.33 7.46 -5.92
N ALA A 124 -0.02 6.20 -6.26
CA ALA A 124 0.06 5.11 -5.30
C ALA A 124 1.47 4.97 -4.72
N CYS A 125 2.52 4.93 -5.55
CA CYS A 125 3.91 4.86 -5.07
C CYS A 125 4.27 5.98 -4.08
N LYS A 126 3.75 7.21 -4.27
CA LYS A 126 3.95 8.30 -3.31
C LYS A 126 3.26 8.04 -1.97
N TRP A 127 2.02 7.55 -1.99
CA TRP A 127 1.30 7.18 -0.76
C TRP A 127 1.94 6.00 -0.02
N ALA A 128 2.61 5.10 -0.74
CA ALA A 128 3.42 4.05 -0.15
C ALA A 128 4.82 4.52 0.30
N LEU A 129 5.15 5.81 0.14
CA LEU A 129 6.48 6.37 0.37
C LEU A 129 7.60 5.67 -0.42
N ASN A 130 7.25 5.00 -1.52
CA ASN A 130 8.21 4.31 -2.38
C ASN A 130 8.78 5.29 -3.41
N PHE A 131 9.58 6.23 -2.94
CA PHE A 131 10.27 7.20 -3.81
C PHE A 131 11.31 6.56 -4.73
N GLY A 132 11.80 5.37 -4.36
CA GLY A 132 12.68 4.55 -5.21
C GLY A 132 12.02 4.21 -6.54
N ALA A 133 10.75 3.80 -6.52
CA ALA A 133 9.99 3.48 -7.74
C ALA A 133 9.74 4.71 -8.66
N ILE A 134 9.87 5.93 -8.13
CA ILE A 134 9.66 7.18 -8.89
C ILE A 134 10.95 7.61 -9.62
N LYS A 135 12.10 7.00 -9.32
CA LYS A 135 13.35 7.27 -10.04
C LYS A 135 13.27 6.74 -11.48
N LYS A 136 14.00 7.40 -12.38
CA LYS A 136 14.19 6.91 -13.74
C LYS A 136 14.91 5.57 -13.69
N ALA A 137 14.51 4.64 -14.55
CA ALA A 137 15.23 3.39 -14.72
C ALA A 137 16.62 3.70 -15.29
N GLU A 138 17.68 3.18 -14.67
CA GLU A 138 19.02 3.31 -15.24
C GLU A 138 19.07 2.60 -16.60
N PRO A 139 19.70 3.20 -17.62
CA PRO A 139 19.95 2.49 -18.86
C PRO A 139 20.87 1.32 -18.54
N THR A 140 20.39 0.08 -18.73
CA THR A 140 21.22 -1.11 -18.69
C THR A 140 22.34 -0.98 -19.73
N GLN A 141 23.51 -0.51 -19.30
CA GLN A 141 24.70 -0.62 -20.13
C GLN A 141 25.02 -2.11 -20.28
N PRO A 142 25.24 -2.61 -21.51
CA PRO A 142 25.57 -4.01 -21.72
C PRO A 142 26.86 -4.32 -20.98
N LYS A 143 26.81 -5.25 -20.02
CA LYS A 143 28.01 -5.77 -19.34
C LYS A 143 28.96 -6.31 -20.40
N ALA A 144 30.06 -5.59 -20.65
CA ALA A 144 31.13 -6.05 -21.51
C ALA A 144 31.61 -7.41 -20.97
N LYS A 145 31.34 -8.49 -21.72
CA LYS A 145 31.91 -9.81 -21.48
C LYS A 145 33.43 -9.65 -21.47
N LYS A 146 34.06 -9.69 -20.30
CA LYS A 146 35.50 -9.92 -20.19
C LYS A 146 35.78 -11.33 -20.71
N THR A 147 36.06 -11.46 -22.00
CA THR A 147 36.68 -12.63 -22.60
C THR A 147 38.05 -12.80 -21.95
N LYS A 148 38.15 -13.72 -20.98
CA LYS A 148 39.45 -14.23 -20.52
C LYS A 148 40.08 -14.99 -21.69
N LYS A 149 40.94 -14.32 -22.44
CA LYS A 149 41.88 -14.93 -23.38
C LYS A 149 42.90 -15.68 -22.54
N LYS A 150 42.76 -17.00 -22.40
CA LYS A 150 43.86 -17.86 -21.94
C LYS A 150 44.90 -17.85 -23.06
N ALA A 151 46.07 -17.28 -22.79
CA ALA A 151 47.25 -17.49 -23.61
C ALA A 151 47.76 -18.91 -23.34
N ASN A 152 48.13 -19.59 -24.42
CA ASN A 152 48.78 -20.90 -24.44
C ASN A 152 50.18 -20.84 -23.83
#